data_AF-A0A2V6LY43-F1
#
_entry.id   AF-A0A2V6LY43-F1
#
_cell.length_a   1.000
_cell.length_b   1.000
_cell.length_c   1.000
_cell.angle_alpha   90.00
_cell.angle_beta   90.00
_cell.angle_gamma   90.00
#
_symmetry.space_group_name_H-M   'P 1'
#
loop_
_entity.id
_entity.type
_entity.pdbx_description
1 polymer ?
#
loop_
_entity_poly.entity_id
_entity_poly.type
_entity_poly.pdbx_seq_one_letter_code
_entity_poly.pdbx_strand_id
1 'polypeptide(L)'
;MTMDAVWLAWGTPDQKIPDNMGDRPTETWLYLRYQTPPSYGGPYYYGPFDWSYIPPKFSYASKGATFSKGRVVFFQYVPPPPPL
;
A
#
# COMPACT_ATOMS: atom_id res chain seq x y z
N MET A 1 -19.23 -2.40 -9.08
CA MET A 1 -18.17 -1.43 -9.38
C MET A 1 -17.21 -2.05 -10.39
N THR A 2 -16.84 -1.32 -11.45
CA THR A 2 -15.95 -1.80 -12.53
C THR A 2 -14.50 -1.45 -12.23
N MET A 3 -13.57 -2.14 -12.90
CA MET A 3 -12.14 -1.86 -12.85
C MET A 3 -11.81 -0.41 -13.24
N ASP A 4 -12.47 0.12 -14.28
CA ASP A 4 -12.33 1.52 -14.71
C ASP A 4 -12.78 2.51 -13.64
N ALA A 5 -13.88 2.21 -12.93
CA ALA A 5 -14.34 3.07 -11.84
C ALA A 5 -13.35 3.09 -10.67
N VAL A 6 -12.71 1.96 -10.37
CA VAL A 6 -11.64 1.91 -9.35
C VAL A 6 -10.41 2.68 -9.82
N TRP A 7 -10.02 2.50 -11.08
CA TRP A 7 -8.90 3.25 -11.65
C TRP A 7 -9.15 4.76 -11.65
N LEU A 8 -10.37 5.21 -11.99
CA LEU A 8 -10.76 6.63 -11.91
C LEU A 8 -10.76 7.16 -10.47
N ALA A 9 -11.20 6.35 -9.51
CA ALA A 9 -11.29 6.78 -8.11
C ALA A 9 -9.94 6.77 -7.39
N TRP A 10 -9.08 5.79 -7.67
CA TRP A 10 -7.87 5.51 -6.90
C TRP A 10 -6.57 5.69 -7.68
N GLY A 11 -6.64 5.81 -9.00
CA GLY A 11 -5.49 5.94 -9.88
C GLY A 11 -4.76 4.61 -10.12
N THR A 12 -3.52 4.72 -10.59
CA THR A 12 -2.63 3.60 -10.85
C THR A 12 -2.26 2.86 -9.56
N PRO A 13 -2.47 1.53 -9.48
CA PRO A 13 -2.04 0.75 -8.34
C PRO A 13 -0.52 0.60 -8.30
N ASP A 14 0.05 0.50 -7.11
CA ASP A 14 1.49 0.23 -6.92
C ASP A 14 1.84 -1.22 -7.31
N GLN A 15 0.93 -2.15 -7.03
CA GLN A 15 1.11 -3.56 -7.37
C GLN A 15 -0.17 -4.15 -7.95
N LYS A 16 0.00 -4.93 -9.02
CA LYS A 16 -1.05 -5.75 -9.63
C LYS A 16 -0.64 -7.20 -9.49
N ILE A 17 -1.46 -7.97 -8.79
CA ILE A 17 -1.23 -9.39 -8.55
C ILE A 17 -2.29 -10.15 -9.37
N PRO A 18 -1.91 -10.72 -10.53
CA PRO A 18 -2.77 -11.65 -11.23
C PRO A 18 -2.84 -12.96 -10.44
N ASP A 19 -4.04 -13.49 -10.26
CA ASP A 19 -4.27 -14.77 -9.60
C ASP A 19 -5.35 -15.56 -10.34
N ASN A 20 -5.24 -16.87 -10.35
CA ASN A 20 -6.25 -17.77 -10.90
C ASN A 20 -6.79 -18.62 -9.76
N MET A 21 -7.81 -18.12 -9.05
CA MET A 21 -8.55 -18.89 -8.06
C MET A 21 -9.44 -19.94 -8.76
N GLY A 22 -8.81 -21.00 -9.29
CA GLY A 22 -9.44 -22.02 -10.13
C GLY A 22 -9.71 -21.50 -11.55
N ASP A 23 -10.90 -21.78 -12.09
CA ASP A 23 -11.35 -21.32 -13.43
C ASP A 23 -11.71 -19.83 -13.51
N ARG A 24 -11.47 -19.05 -12.45
CA ARG A 24 -11.82 -17.63 -12.39
C ARG A 24 -10.56 -16.79 -12.38
N PRO A 25 -10.21 -16.14 -13.52
CA PRO A 25 -9.14 -15.16 -13.50
C PRO A 25 -9.54 -14.01 -12.59
N THR A 26 -8.66 -13.73 -11.64
CA THR A 26 -8.78 -12.67 -10.64
C THR A 26 -7.57 -11.77 -10.72
N GLU A 27 -7.77 -10.49 -10.47
CA GLU A 27 -6.68 -9.52 -10.41
C GLU A 27 -6.81 -8.72 -9.13
N THR A 28 -5.77 -8.66 -8.32
CA THR A 28 -5.78 -7.86 -7.09
C THR A 28 -4.87 -6.66 -7.26
N TRP A 29 -5.44 -5.47 -7.09
CA TRP A 29 -4.70 -4.21 -7.08
C TRP A 29 -4.44 -3.80 -5.64
N LEU A 30 -3.17 -3.60 -5.31
CA LEU A 30 -2.72 -3.12 -4.00
C LEU A 30 -2.16 -1.71 -4.14
N TYR A 31 -2.54 -0.87 -3.18
CA TYR A 31 -2.03 0.49 -3.03
C TYR A 31 -1.23 0.59 -1.74
N LEU A 32 0.04 0.88 -1.88
CA LEU A 32 0.98 0.99 -0.78
C LEU A 32 1.00 2.42 -0.25
N ARG A 33 1.14 2.58 1.05
CA ARG A 33 1.49 3.85 1.68
C ARG A 33 2.87 3.75 2.27
N TYR A 34 3.57 4.87 2.20
CA TYR A 34 4.87 5.06 2.82
C TYR A 34 4.68 5.94 4.04
N GLN A 35 5.05 5.44 5.21
CA GLN A 35 5.07 6.23 6.43
C GLN A 35 6.37 5.99 7.17
N THR A 36 6.92 7.07 7.70
CA THR A 36 8.00 7.03 8.67
C THR A 36 7.33 6.91 10.04
N PRO A 37 7.58 5.83 10.82
CA PRO A 37 7.04 5.69 12.16
C PRO A 37 7.46 6.88 13.04
N PRO A 38 6.58 7.42 13.89
CA PRO A 38 6.92 8.54 14.76
C PRO A 38 8.03 8.20 15.78
N SER A 39 8.25 6.93 16.10
CA SER A 39 9.29 6.48 17.04
C SER A 39 10.72 6.57 16.50
N TYR A 40 10.92 6.94 15.23
CA TYR A 40 12.21 7.36 14.70
C TYR A 40 12.64 8.78 15.12
N GLY A 41 11.84 9.44 15.96
CA GLY A 41 12.06 10.79 16.50
C GLY A 41 12.41 10.84 17.99
N GLY A 42 13.04 9.80 18.56
CA GLY A 42 13.71 9.92 19.86
C GLY A 42 14.99 10.77 19.75
N PRO A 43 15.41 11.51 20.79
CA PRO A 43 16.59 12.39 20.74
C PRO A 43 17.87 11.55 20.71
N TYR A 44 18.19 10.98 19.56
CA TYR A 44 19.50 10.39 19.33
C TYR A 44 20.49 11.52 19.13
N TYR A 45 21.47 11.57 20.03
CA TYR A 45 22.60 12.48 20.01
C TYR A 45 23.16 12.60 18.59
N TYR A 46 22.99 13.79 18.01
CA TYR A 46 23.50 14.08 16.68
C TYR A 46 25.03 14.11 16.73
N GLY A 47 25.67 13.15 16.07
CA GLY A 47 27.11 13.15 15.85
C GLY A 47 27.47 14.03 14.64
N PRO A 48 28.71 14.51 14.51
CA PRO A 48 29.12 15.46 13.47
C PRO A 48 29.07 14.93 12.01
N PHE A 49 28.44 13.77 11.77
CA PHE A 49 28.31 13.12 10.46
C PHE A 49 26.86 12.90 10.00
N ASP A 50 25.87 13.53 10.64
CA ASP A 50 24.42 13.27 10.41
C ASP A 50 23.80 13.86 9.14
N TRP A 51 24.58 14.39 8.21
CA TRP A 51 24.06 14.99 6.97
C TRP A 51 23.34 14.01 6.03
N SER A 52 23.38 12.69 6.28
CA SER A 52 22.78 11.67 5.42
C SER A 52 21.69 10.84 6.08
N TYR A 53 21.14 11.26 7.23
CA TYR A 53 20.06 10.50 7.86
C TYR A 53 18.72 10.70 7.15
N ILE A 54 18.52 9.95 6.06
CA ILE A 54 17.21 9.80 5.43
C ILE A 54 16.43 8.80 6.30
N PRO A 55 15.35 9.23 6.98
CA PRO A 55 14.60 8.32 7.83
C PRO A 55 14.01 7.18 6.97
N PRO A 56 14.09 5.92 7.44
CA PRO A 56 13.58 4.79 6.67
C PRO A 56 12.07 4.94 6.46
N LYS A 57 11.64 4.77 5.21
CA LYS A 57 10.23 4.71 4.82
C LYS A 57 9.83 3.25 4.67
N PHE A 58 8.90 2.80 5.50
CA PHE A 58 8.35 1.45 5.37
C PHE A 58 7.09 1.51 4.52
N SER A 59 7.02 0.65 3.50
CA SER A 59 5.82 0.46 2.68
C SER A 59 4.86 -0.50 3.39
N TYR A 60 3.61 -0.12 3.55
CA TYR A 60 2.54 -0.99 4.02
C TYR A 60 1.33 -0.91 3.09
N ALA A 61 0.56 -2.00 3.00
CA ALA A 61 -0.68 -2.00 2.24
C ALA A 61 -1.69 -1.07 2.92
N SER A 62 -2.25 -0.13 2.16
CA SER A 62 -3.24 0.84 2.67
C SER A 62 -4.65 0.52 2.21
N LYS A 63 -4.79 0.06 0.96
CA LYS A 63 -6.05 -0.38 0.40
C LYS A 63 -5.79 -1.37 -0.73
N GLY A 64 -6.74 -2.27 -0.94
CA GLY A 64 -6.71 -3.26 -2.00
C GLY A 64 -8.10 -3.47 -2.60
N ALA A 65 -8.13 -3.80 -3.89
CA ALA A 65 -9.33 -4.22 -4.58
C ALA A 65 -9.03 -5.48 -5.39
N THR A 66 -9.87 -6.50 -5.25
CA THR A 66 -9.80 -7.72 -6.07
C THR A 66 -10.91 -7.70 -7.10
N PHE A 67 -10.55 -7.99 -8.34
CA PHE A 67 -11.43 -8.04 -9.49
C PHE A 67 -11.59 -9.48 -9.95
N SER A 68 -12.80 -9.83 -10.41
CA SER A 68 -13.05 -11.04 -11.19
C SER A 68 -13.92 -10.66 -12.39
N LYS A 69 -13.53 -11.08 -13.59
CA LYS A 69 -14.23 -10.72 -14.85
C LYS A 69 -14.50 -9.21 -14.97
N GLY A 70 -13.53 -8.37 -14.58
CA GLY A 70 -13.62 -6.90 -14.65
C GLY A 70 -14.52 -6.22 -13.60
N ARG A 71 -15.08 -7.00 -12.66
CA ARG A 71 -15.91 -6.48 -11.56
C ARG A 71 -15.19 -6.64 -10.23
N VAL A 72 -15.37 -5.68 -9.33
CA VAL A 72 -14.82 -5.79 -7.97
C VAL A 72 -15.61 -6.84 -7.20
N VAL A 73 -14.89 -7.79 -6.60
CA VAL A 73 -15.43 -8.84 -5.74
C VAL A 73 -15.01 -8.67 -4.27
N PHE A 74 -13.92 -7.95 -4.01
CA PHE A 74 -13.43 -7.71 -2.66
C PHE A 74 -12.75 -6.34 -2.56
N PHE A 75 -12.97 -5.66 -1.45
CA PHE A 75 -12.32 -4.40 -1.11
C PHE A 75 -11.80 -4.50 0.32
N GLN A 76 -10.55 -4.09 0.51
CA GLN A 76 -9.94 -4.02 1.83
C GLN A 76 -9.34 -2.64 2.04
N TYR A 77 -9.64 -2.04 3.19
CA TYR A 77 -8.94 -0.87 3.69
C TYR A 77 -8.14 -1.29 4.92
N VAL A 78 -6.85 -0.99 4.91
CA VAL A 78 -5.94 -1.33 6.00
C VAL A 78 -5.48 -0.01 6.63
N PRO A 79 -5.86 0.27 7.89
CA PRO A 79 -5.39 1.46 8.56
C PRO A 79 -3.86 1.40 8.74
N PRO A 80 -3.20 2.56 8.85
CA PRO A 80 -1.78 2.58 9.21
C PRO A 80 -1.54 1.76 10.48
N PRO A 81 -0.42 1.03 10.56
CA PRO A 81 -0.07 0.32 11.79
C PRO A 81 0.00 1.33 12.95
N PRO A 82 -0.43 0.94 14.16
CA PRO A 82 -0.32 1.81 15.33
C PRO A 82 1.14 2.24 15.52
N PRO A 83 1.37 3.47 15.98
CA PRO A 83 2.72 3.90 16.36
C PRO A 83 3.25 2.96 17.44
N LEU A 84 4.45 2.41 17.21
CA LEU A 84 5.18 1.59 18.18
C LEU A 84 5.64 2.44 19.36
#